data_AF-A0A3L6JGX9-F1
#
_entry.id   AF-A0A3L6JGX9-F1
#
_cell.length_a   1.000
_cell.length_b   1.000
_cell.length_c   1.000
_cell.angle_alpha   90.00
_cell.angle_beta   90.00
_cell.angle_gamma   90.00
#
_symmetry.space_group_name_H-M   'P 1'
#
loop_
_entity.id
_entity.type
_entity.pdbx_description
1 polymer ?
#
loop_
_entity_poly.entity_id
_entity_poly.type
_entity_poly.pdbx_seq_one_letter_code
_entity_poly.pdbx_strand_id
1 'polypeptide(L)'
;MAAGGKCDWLRGSLSGNSCGLRNQILARPEVIAKCSNTDMAPICVDAYKSLSKGQESIDLGSTDAFPWLIDSATQFENLQELDNAIMAYVKGISFASGLGLTDRGYEFFRYARSVFEDGLNHSDASLKNPATKQMLVRAGQALIDSARKKTEQAPVTDMQAELKASLLSGISLRKADREESRDVIVVDGRQLYAKKAQEYRDSAETYLKSGMLKSAVIFACMAAVADLMLGKPTQGMSYLAKVVADSGESDKFNDNPCFIWTKLVFKGYVSRDISAIEEAKTKFLSIPWGFKDDKEFARRVMDSVYRRITE
;
A
#
# COMPACT_ATOMS: atom_id res chain seq x y z
N MET A 1 -24.25 -12.74 -32.89
CA MET A 1 -24.55 -12.82 -31.45
C MET A 1 -23.70 -13.94 -30.89
N ALA A 2 -22.82 -13.66 -29.93
CA ALA A 2 -21.96 -14.70 -29.35
C ALA A 2 -22.57 -15.22 -28.05
N ALA A 3 -22.86 -16.50 -28.01
CA ALA A 3 -23.44 -17.20 -26.88
C ALA A 3 -22.40 -17.46 -25.77
N GLY A 4 -22.87 -17.37 -24.52
CA GLY A 4 -22.37 -18.12 -23.35
C GLY A 4 -21.01 -17.70 -22.76
N GLY A 5 -21.01 -16.76 -21.80
CA GLY A 5 -19.94 -16.61 -20.80
C GLY A 5 -19.05 -15.37 -20.86
N LYS A 6 -19.48 -14.26 -21.49
CA LYS A 6 -18.59 -13.15 -21.87
C LYS A 6 -18.71 -11.91 -20.97
N CYS A 7 -17.70 -11.70 -20.11
CA CYS A 7 -17.38 -10.42 -19.46
C CYS A 7 -18.54 -9.65 -18.81
N ASP A 8 -19.04 -10.16 -17.69
CA ASP A 8 -20.13 -9.54 -16.92
C ASP A 8 -19.82 -8.10 -16.42
N TRP A 9 -18.56 -7.69 -16.45
CA TRP A 9 -18.08 -6.35 -16.06
C TRP A 9 -18.11 -5.31 -17.21
N LEU A 10 -18.43 -5.72 -18.44
CA LEU A 10 -18.68 -4.82 -19.56
C LEU A 10 -20.18 -4.51 -19.65
N ARG A 11 -20.52 -3.22 -19.61
CA ARG A 11 -21.87 -2.77 -19.93
C ARG A 11 -21.91 -2.41 -21.41
N GLY A 12 -22.96 -2.84 -22.10
CA GLY A 12 -23.26 -2.33 -23.43
C GLY A 12 -23.64 -0.85 -23.34
N SER A 13 -22.95 0.02 -24.09
CA SER A 13 -23.30 1.43 -24.29
C SER A 13 -23.68 1.65 -25.75
N LEU A 14 -24.49 2.69 -26.03
CA LEU A 14 -24.88 3.11 -27.38
C LEU A 14 -23.66 3.43 -28.29
N SER A 15 -22.50 3.72 -27.69
CA SER A 15 -21.24 4.08 -28.35
C SER A 15 -20.17 2.97 -28.36
N GLY A 16 -20.46 1.78 -27.80
CA GLY A 16 -19.51 0.66 -27.74
C GLY A 16 -19.61 -0.16 -26.44
N ASN A 17 -18.61 -1.01 -26.18
CA ASN A 17 -18.52 -1.73 -24.91
C ASN A 17 -17.90 -0.79 -23.87
N SER A 18 -18.66 -0.40 -22.85
CA SER A 18 -18.16 0.44 -21.75
C SER A 18 -17.74 -0.43 -20.58
N CYS A 19 -16.58 -0.12 -20.00
CA CYS A 19 -16.20 -0.71 -18.72
C CYS A 19 -16.87 0.14 -17.63
N GLY A 20 -17.80 -0.46 -16.87
CA GLY A 20 -18.52 0.24 -15.80
C GLY A 20 -17.59 0.81 -14.71
N LEU A 21 -16.36 0.29 -14.61
CA LEU A 21 -15.33 0.74 -13.66
C LEU A 21 -14.48 1.90 -14.18
N ARG A 22 -14.41 2.14 -15.50
CA ARG A 22 -13.61 3.24 -16.10
C ARG A 22 -14.44 4.48 -16.40
N ASN A 23 -15.78 4.40 -16.41
CA ASN A 23 -16.64 5.39 -17.09
C ASN A 23 -16.11 5.75 -18.50
N GLN A 24 -15.46 4.79 -19.17
CA GLN A 24 -14.76 4.98 -20.43
C GLN A 24 -15.17 3.87 -21.40
N ILE A 25 -15.25 4.23 -22.68
CA ILE A 25 -15.50 3.30 -23.78
C ILE A 25 -14.18 2.58 -24.10
N LEU A 26 -14.19 1.26 -24.05
CA LEU A 26 -13.03 0.46 -24.41
C LEU A 26 -12.98 0.21 -25.91
N ALA A 27 -11.76 0.13 -26.46
CA ALA A 27 -11.60 -0.27 -27.85
C ALA A 27 -12.04 -1.73 -28.04
N ARG A 28 -12.75 -2.02 -29.13
CA ARG A 28 -13.27 -3.37 -29.43
C ARG A 28 -12.19 -4.48 -29.43
N PRO A 29 -10.96 -4.25 -29.93
CA PRO A 29 -9.88 -5.24 -29.85
C PRO A 29 -9.43 -5.54 -28.41
N GLU A 30 -9.34 -4.52 -27.56
CA GLU A 30 -8.97 -4.64 -26.14
C GLU A 30 -9.99 -5.52 -25.39
N VAL A 31 -11.28 -5.28 -25.63
CA VAL A 31 -12.38 -6.07 -25.07
C VAL A 31 -12.30 -7.53 -25.52
N ILE A 32 -12.05 -7.79 -26.79
CA ILE A 32 -12.01 -9.17 -27.32
C ILE A 32 -10.82 -9.93 -26.71
N ALA A 33 -9.64 -9.32 -26.59
CA ALA A 33 -8.48 -9.95 -26.00
C ALA A 33 -8.71 -10.29 -24.51
N LYS A 34 -9.16 -9.32 -23.72
CA LYS A 34 -9.35 -9.47 -22.27
C LYS A 34 -10.53 -10.36 -21.88
N CYS A 35 -11.56 -10.43 -22.72
CA CYS A 35 -12.74 -11.27 -22.49
C CYS A 35 -12.61 -12.70 -23.00
N SER A 36 -11.53 -13.01 -23.72
CA SER A 36 -11.25 -14.37 -24.20
C SER A 36 -10.41 -15.17 -23.20
N ASN A 37 -9.72 -14.51 -22.27
CA ASN A 37 -8.94 -15.15 -21.21
C ASN A 37 -9.60 -14.89 -19.85
N THR A 38 -10.21 -15.94 -19.27
CA THR A 38 -10.92 -15.86 -17.99
C THR A 38 -10.03 -15.45 -16.82
N ASP A 39 -8.72 -15.69 -16.88
CA ASP A 39 -7.78 -15.37 -15.80
C ASP A 39 -7.34 -13.91 -15.82
N MET A 40 -7.37 -13.26 -16.99
CA MET A 40 -7.03 -11.84 -17.14
C MET A 40 -8.19 -10.91 -16.75
N ALA A 41 -9.44 -11.40 -16.79
CA ALA A 41 -10.62 -10.61 -16.45
C ALA A 41 -10.64 -10.15 -14.97
N PRO A 42 -10.39 -11.01 -13.96
CA PRO A 42 -10.28 -10.59 -12.56
C PRO A 42 -9.15 -9.58 -12.32
N ILE A 43 -7.97 -9.82 -12.89
CA ILE A 43 -6.79 -8.93 -12.76
C ILE A 43 -7.12 -7.54 -13.33
N CYS A 44 -7.78 -7.48 -14.49
CA CYS A 44 -8.25 -6.25 -15.09
C CYS A 44 -9.27 -5.51 -14.20
N VAL A 45 -10.24 -6.23 -13.62
CA VAL A 45 -11.20 -5.64 -12.68
C VAL A 45 -10.50 -5.06 -11.45
N ASP A 46 -9.53 -5.77 -10.88
CA ASP A 46 -8.79 -5.33 -9.70
C ASP A 46 -7.86 -4.15 -9.99
N ALA A 47 -7.20 -4.12 -11.16
CA ALA A 47 -6.37 -3.00 -11.60
C ALA A 47 -7.16 -1.69 -11.63
N TYR A 48 -8.32 -1.69 -12.27
CA TYR A 48 -9.17 -0.49 -12.40
C TYR A 48 -9.91 -0.15 -11.11
N LYS A 49 -10.33 -1.13 -10.32
CA LYS A 49 -10.93 -0.88 -9.01
C LYS A 49 -9.93 -0.21 -8.07
N SER A 50 -8.68 -0.65 -8.09
CA SER A 50 -7.60 -0.02 -7.32
C SER A 50 -7.31 1.38 -7.84
N LEU A 51 -7.30 1.60 -9.16
CA LEU A 51 -7.14 2.93 -9.74
C LEU A 51 -8.26 3.89 -9.30
N SER A 52 -9.53 3.45 -9.33
CA SER A 52 -10.70 4.24 -8.92
C SER A 52 -10.59 4.66 -7.46
N LYS A 53 -10.27 3.72 -6.56
CA LYS A 53 -10.07 4.01 -5.14
C LYS A 53 -8.88 4.94 -4.90
N GLY A 54 -7.82 4.80 -5.69
CA GLY A 54 -6.69 5.72 -5.70
C GLY A 54 -7.13 7.13 -6.07
N GLN A 55 -7.97 7.28 -7.11
CA GLN A 55 -8.51 8.57 -7.52
C GLN A 55 -9.46 9.16 -6.48
N GLU A 56 -10.39 8.38 -5.93
CA GLU A 56 -11.27 8.82 -4.84
C GLU A 56 -10.46 9.32 -3.64
N SER A 57 -9.39 8.61 -3.28
CA SER A 57 -8.50 9.02 -2.19
C SER A 57 -7.72 10.29 -2.52
N ILE A 58 -7.27 10.47 -3.77
CA ILE A 58 -6.65 11.73 -4.25
C ILE A 58 -7.65 12.88 -4.13
N ASP A 59 -8.89 12.70 -4.57
CA ASP A 59 -9.93 13.72 -4.56
C ASP A 59 -10.29 14.15 -3.12
N LEU A 60 -10.15 13.22 -2.17
CA LEU A 60 -10.26 13.47 -0.73
C LEU A 60 -8.98 14.04 -0.09
N GLY A 61 -7.88 14.17 -0.85
CA GLY A 61 -6.58 14.60 -0.33
C GLY A 61 -5.90 13.59 0.62
N SER A 62 -6.31 12.31 0.58
CA SER A 62 -5.78 11.25 1.45
C SER A 62 -4.57 10.54 0.84
N THR A 63 -3.54 10.34 1.66
CA THR A 63 -2.36 9.53 1.33
C THR A 63 -2.65 8.03 1.21
N ASP A 64 -3.86 7.59 1.59
CA ASP A 64 -4.39 6.25 1.29
C ASP A 64 -4.46 5.99 -0.22
N ALA A 65 -4.40 7.04 -1.05
CA ALA A 65 -4.23 6.91 -2.48
C ALA A 65 -2.98 6.10 -2.86
N PHE A 66 -1.88 6.19 -2.11
CA PHE A 66 -0.60 5.61 -2.54
C PHE A 66 -0.64 4.08 -2.64
N PRO A 67 -1.10 3.31 -1.62
CA PRO A 67 -1.26 1.87 -1.77
C PRO A 67 -2.17 1.48 -2.93
N TRP A 68 -3.28 2.20 -3.15
CA TRP A 68 -4.21 1.91 -4.25
C TRP A 68 -3.58 2.13 -5.63
N LEU A 69 -2.76 3.17 -5.79
CA LEU A 69 -2.06 3.45 -7.04
C LEU A 69 -0.93 2.45 -7.30
N ILE A 70 -0.24 1.97 -6.26
CA ILE A 70 0.75 0.89 -6.38
C ILE A 70 0.07 -0.42 -6.77
N ASP A 71 -1.00 -0.80 -6.06
CA ASP A 71 -1.77 -2.01 -6.36
C ASP A 71 -2.30 -1.95 -7.81
N SER A 72 -2.80 -0.80 -8.24
CA SER A 72 -3.24 -0.59 -9.62
C SER A 72 -2.10 -0.77 -10.64
N ALA A 73 -0.94 -0.15 -10.42
CA ALA A 73 0.20 -0.23 -11.31
C ALA A 73 0.71 -1.68 -11.45
N THR A 74 0.87 -2.39 -10.34
CA THR A 74 1.30 -3.80 -10.34
C THR A 74 0.34 -4.70 -11.11
N GLN A 75 -0.98 -4.49 -10.99
CA GLN A 75 -1.93 -5.27 -11.79
C GLN A 75 -1.85 -4.93 -13.28
N PHE A 76 -1.58 -3.68 -13.65
CA PHE A 76 -1.34 -3.32 -15.06
C PHE A 76 -0.04 -3.92 -15.60
N GLU A 77 1.03 -3.98 -14.81
CA GLU A 77 2.27 -4.69 -15.18
C GLU A 77 2.01 -6.18 -15.43
N ASN A 78 1.23 -6.83 -14.57
CA ASN A 78 0.84 -8.24 -14.75
C ASN A 78 0.06 -8.47 -16.05
N LEU A 79 -0.71 -7.47 -16.49
CA LEU A 79 -1.45 -7.49 -17.76
C LEU A 79 -0.60 -7.09 -18.97
N GLN A 80 0.67 -6.74 -18.78
CA GLN A 80 1.54 -6.16 -19.81
C GLN A 80 0.97 -4.85 -20.39
N GLU A 81 0.23 -4.09 -19.58
CA GLU A 81 -0.28 -2.75 -19.90
C GLU A 81 0.64 -1.71 -19.27
N LEU A 82 1.88 -1.67 -19.75
CA LEU A 82 2.95 -0.89 -19.14
C LEU A 82 2.69 0.62 -19.19
N ASP A 83 1.98 1.10 -20.22
CA ASP A 83 1.53 2.49 -20.32
C ASP A 83 0.56 2.86 -19.19
N ASN A 84 -0.42 1.99 -18.88
CA ASN A 84 -1.36 2.18 -17.80
C ASN A 84 -0.68 2.08 -16.42
N ALA A 85 0.28 1.17 -16.25
CA ALA A 85 1.08 1.08 -15.04
C ALA A 85 1.86 2.38 -14.78
N ILE A 86 2.54 2.90 -15.80
CA ILE A 86 3.26 4.18 -15.73
C ILE A 86 2.30 5.32 -15.42
N MET A 87 1.11 5.35 -16.02
CA MET A 87 0.10 6.38 -15.72
C MET A 87 -0.35 6.35 -14.25
N ALA A 88 -0.54 5.17 -13.67
CA ALA A 88 -0.88 5.02 -12.25
C ALA A 88 0.24 5.57 -11.34
N TYR A 89 1.50 5.27 -11.68
CA TYR A 89 2.62 5.85 -10.95
C TYR A 89 2.75 7.36 -11.15
N VAL A 90 2.56 7.89 -12.37
CA VAL A 90 2.56 9.33 -12.66
C VAL A 90 1.52 10.09 -11.84
N LYS A 91 0.32 9.51 -11.64
CA LYS A 91 -0.69 10.05 -10.71
C LYS A 91 -0.15 10.12 -9.29
N GLY A 92 0.51 9.06 -8.82
CA GLY A 92 1.16 9.02 -7.50
C GLY A 92 2.26 10.08 -7.33
N ILE A 93 3.12 10.26 -8.33
CA ILE A 93 4.17 11.29 -8.36
C ILE A 93 3.55 12.69 -8.28
N SER A 94 2.53 12.94 -9.08
CA SER A 94 1.86 14.24 -9.15
C SER A 94 1.18 14.58 -7.82
N PHE A 95 0.48 13.61 -7.23
CA PHE A 95 -0.18 13.77 -5.95
C PHE A 95 0.83 13.99 -4.81
N ALA A 96 1.88 13.17 -4.74
CA ALA A 96 2.96 13.34 -3.76
C ALA A 96 3.65 14.72 -3.91
N SER A 97 3.91 15.16 -5.14
CA SER A 97 4.53 16.46 -5.42
C SER A 97 3.64 17.62 -4.96
N GLY A 98 2.32 17.52 -5.18
CA GLY A 98 1.33 18.50 -4.73
C GLY A 98 1.22 18.60 -3.21
N LEU A 99 1.45 17.50 -2.49
CA LEU A 99 1.51 17.45 -1.03
C LEU A 99 2.91 17.78 -0.46
N GLY A 100 3.90 18.03 -1.31
CA GLY A 100 5.29 18.21 -0.90
C GLY A 100 5.97 16.93 -0.37
N LEU A 101 5.41 15.75 -0.60
CA LEU A 101 5.98 14.47 -0.18
C LEU A 101 7.07 14.00 -1.14
N THR A 102 8.18 14.74 -1.19
CA THR A 102 9.25 14.56 -2.19
C THR A 102 9.84 13.15 -2.18
N ASP A 103 10.12 12.57 -1.00
CA ASP A 103 10.68 11.22 -0.91
C ASP A 103 9.74 10.16 -1.46
N ARG A 104 8.44 10.28 -1.15
CA ARG A 104 7.42 9.37 -1.65
C ARG A 104 7.24 9.53 -3.16
N GLY A 105 7.18 10.77 -3.65
CA GLY A 105 7.14 11.04 -5.09
C GLY A 105 8.36 10.49 -5.83
N TYR A 106 9.55 10.54 -5.20
CA TYR A 106 10.76 9.96 -5.77
C TYR A 106 10.71 8.44 -5.84
N GLU A 107 10.16 7.78 -4.82
CA GLU A 107 9.92 6.33 -4.85
C GLU A 107 9.00 5.92 -6.00
N PHE A 108 7.87 6.61 -6.16
CA PHE A 108 6.97 6.42 -7.30
C PHE A 108 7.66 6.67 -8.65
N PHE A 109 8.52 7.69 -8.73
CA PHE A 109 9.29 7.99 -9.93
C PHE A 109 10.28 6.86 -10.27
N ARG A 110 10.95 6.28 -9.27
CA ARG A 110 11.85 5.13 -9.47
C ARG A 110 11.11 3.91 -10.02
N TYR A 111 9.93 3.58 -9.48
CA TYR A 111 9.14 2.47 -10.00
C TYR A 111 8.68 2.74 -11.44
N ALA A 112 8.11 3.92 -11.72
CA ALA A 112 7.68 4.29 -13.07
C ALA A 112 8.82 4.24 -14.09
N ARG A 113 10.02 4.68 -13.68
CA ARG A 113 11.22 4.62 -14.52
C ARG A 113 11.64 3.18 -14.81
N SER A 114 11.65 2.31 -13.80
CA SER A 114 11.99 0.89 -13.99
C SER A 114 11.05 0.25 -15.01
N VAL A 115 9.74 0.37 -14.80
CA VAL A 115 8.72 -0.18 -15.73
C VAL A 115 8.89 0.36 -17.15
N PHE A 116 9.21 1.65 -17.29
CA PHE A 116 9.45 2.25 -18.60
C PHE A 116 10.73 1.72 -19.27
N GLU A 117 11.85 1.66 -18.55
CA GLU A 117 13.13 1.16 -19.07
C GLU A 117 13.05 -0.34 -19.40
N ASP A 118 12.46 -1.13 -18.53
CA ASP A 118 12.24 -2.57 -18.72
C ASP A 118 11.33 -2.82 -19.93
N GLY A 119 10.22 -2.09 -20.06
CA GLY A 119 9.34 -2.22 -21.21
C GLY A 119 9.99 -1.81 -22.55
N LEU A 120 10.87 -0.80 -22.55
CA LEU A 120 11.66 -0.45 -23.73
C LEU A 120 12.65 -1.57 -24.11
N ASN A 121 13.32 -2.17 -23.11
CA ASN A 121 14.23 -3.30 -23.33
C ASN A 121 13.50 -4.50 -23.94
N HIS A 122 12.24 -4.72 -23.57
CA HIS A 122 11.38 -5.77 -24.12
C HIS A 122 10.63 -5.36 -25.40
N SER A 123 10.95 -4.20 -25.98
CA SER A 123 10.35 -3.68 -27.22
C SER A 123 8.83 -3.47 -27.19
N ASP A 124 8.27 -3.17 -26.01
CA ASP A 124 6.84 -2.93 -25.82
C ASP A 124 6.34 -1.78 -26.73
N ALA A 125 5.30 -2.07 -27.52
CA ALA A 125 4.76 -1.12 -28.50
C ALA A 125 4.02 0.07 -27.86
N SER A 126 3.42 -0.11 -26.67
CA SER A 126 2.70 0.95 -25.94
C SER A 126 3.64 2.07 -25.48
N LEU A 127 4.91 1.72 -25.21
CA LEU A 127 5.93 2.66 -24.74
C LEU A 127 6.69 3.38 -25.86
N LYS A 128 6.49 2.98 -27.12
CA LYS A 128 7.05 3.70 -28.29
C LYS A 128 6.38 5.06 -28.52
N ASN A 129 5.22 5.28 -27.90
CA ASN A 129 4.55 6.57 -27.92
C ASN A 129 5.34 7.60 -27.07
N PRO A 130 5.80 8.72 -27.64
CA PRO A 130 6.53 9.74 -26.89
C PRO A 130 5.72 10.38 -25.76
N ALA A 131 4.38 10.30 -25.80
CA ALA A 131 3.51 10.85 -24.77
C ALA A 131 3.79 10.25 -23.37
N THR A 132 3.99 8.94 -23.27
CA THR A 132 4.26 8.26 -21.99
C THR A 132 5.55 8.76 -21.35
N LYS A 133 6.61 8.87 -22.16
CA LYS A 133 7.89 9.46 -21.74
C LYS A 133 7.72 10.91 -21.30
N GLN A 134 6.99 11.71 -22.07
CA GLN A 134 6.75 13.12 -21.75
C GLN A 134 5.99 13.29 -20.42
N MET A 135 4.97 12.45 -20.16
CA MET A 135 4.25 12.46 -18.88
C MET A 135 5.18 12.16 -17.71
N LEU A 136 6.02 11.14 -17.83
CA LEU A 136 6.97 10.77 -16.78
C LEU A 136 7.99 11.89 -16.51
N VAL A 137 8.54 12.49 -17.57
CA VAL A 137 9.46 13.65 -17.45
C VAL A 137 8.77 14.82 -16.77
N ARG A 138 7.53 15.14 -17.15
CA ARG A 138 6.78 16.25 -16.57
C ARG A 138 6.49 16.04 -15.08
N ALA A 139 6.15 14.80 -14.70
CA ALA A 139 5.94 14.42 -13.30
C ALA A 139 7.24 14.51 -12.48
N GLY A 140 8.36 14.06 -13.05
CA GLY A 140 9.69 14.20 -12.44
C GLY A 140 10.10 15.67 -12.26
N GLN A 141 9.82 16.53 -13.24
CA GLN A 141 10.09 17.96 -13.12
C GLN A 141 9.26 18.61 -12.00
N ALA A 142 7.97 18.28 -11.91
CA ALA A 142 7.11 18.77 -10.84
C ALA A 142 7.61 18.35 -9.44
N LEU A 143 8.18 17.16 -9.32
CA LEU A 143 8.81 16.67 -8.09
C LEU A 143 10.06 17.49 -7.72
N ILE A 144 10.92 17.77 -8.71
CA ILE A 144 12.12 18.61 -8.53
C ILE A 144 11.72 20.02 -8.09
N ASP A 145 10.71 20.61 -8.73
CA ASP A 145 10.24 21.95 -8.40
C ASP A 145 9.63 22.00 -6.98
N SER A 146 8.91 20.95 -6.58
CA SER A 146 8.39 20.79 -5.22
C SER A 146 9.52 20.70 -4.18
N ALA A 147 10.59 19.94 -4.48
CA ALA A 147 11.77 19.84 -3.62
C ALA A 147 12.51 21.19 -3.46
N ARG A 148 12.66 21.95 -4.55
CA ARG A 148 13.28 23.28 -4.55
C ARG A 148 12.49 24.25 -3.68
N LYS A 149 11.16 24.30 -3.84
CA LYS A 149 10.29 25.15 -3.01
C LYS A 149 10.41 24.84 -1.52
N LYS A 150 10.50 23.56 -1.14
CA LYS A 150 10.74 23.17 0.26
C LYS A 150 12.08 23.67 0.79
N THR A 151 13.12 23.58 -0.02
CA THR A 151 14.48 24.02 0.35
C THR A 151 14.56 25.54 0.50
N GLU A 152 13.84 26.29 -0.34
CA GLU A 152 13.75 27.76 -0.28
C GLU A 152 12.89 28.26 0.89
N GLN A 153 11.93 27.47 1.38
CA GLN A 153 11.05 27.83 2.50
C GLN A 153 11.60 27.45 3.88
N ALA A 154 12.46 26.42 3.97
CA ALA A 154 13.07 25.96 5.21
C ALA A 154 13.72 27.08 6.07
N PRO A 155 14.47 28.05 5.49
CA PRO A 155 15.10 29.13 6.26
C PRO A 155 14.09 30.06 6.96
N VAL A 156 12.89 30.23 6.39
CA VAL A 156 11.87 31.15 6.92
C VAL A 156 11.09 30.50 8.06
N THR A 157 10.83 29.19 7.98
CA THR A 157 10.15 28.42 9.03
C THR A 157 10.99 28.24 10.29
N ASP A 158 12.29 27.99 10.14
CA ASP A 158 13.20 27.85 11.29
C ASP A 158 13.34 29.18 12.03
N MET A 159 13.44 30.29 11.30
CA MET A 159 13.50 31.64 11.88
C MET A 159 12.18 32.03 12.57
N GLN A 160 11.01 31.60 12.05
CA GLN A 160 9.72 31.80 12.72
C GLN A 160 9.56 30.92 13.97
N ALA A 161 10.07 29.69 13.97
CA ALA A 161 10.06 28.81 15.13
C ALA A 161 10.97 29.34 16.24
N GLU A 162 12.13 29.87 15.89
CA GLU A 162 13.07 30.50 16.82
C GLU A 162 12.52 31.83 17.38
N LEU A 163 11.87 32.65 16.54
CA LEU A 163 11.18 33.87 16.98
C LEU A 163 10.00 33.56 17.92
N LYS A 164 9.21 32.52 17.63
CA LYS A 164 8.11 32.05 18.48
C LYS A 164 8.64 31.49 19.80
N ALA A 165 9.71 30.70 19.77
CA ALA A 165 10.34 30.17 20.99
C ALA A 165 10.87 31.31 21.88
N SER A 166 11.50 32.33 21.30
CA SER A 166 11.99 33.51 22.01
C SER A 166 10.86 34.39 22.57
N LEU A 167 9.71 34.47 21.90
CA LEU A 167 8.52 35.21 22.37
C LEU A 167 7.75 34.44 23.45
N LEU A 168 7.75 33.11 23.41
CA LEU A 168 7.00 32.24 24.34
C LEU A 168 7.74 31.96 25.67
N SER A 169 9.04 32.19 25.75
CA SER A 169 9.81 32.10 27.00
C SER A 169 9.55 33.23 28.01
N GLY A 170 8.60 34.14 27.74
CA GLY A 170 8.34 35.32 28.57
C GLY A 170 6.98 35.44 29.27
N ILE A 171 5.88 34.80 28.83
CA ILE A 171 4.55 35.06 29.40
C ILE A 171 3.66 33.81 29.41
N SER A 172 3.07 33.55 30.59
CA SER A 172 2.06 32.53 30.89
C SER A 172 0.89 32.53 29.89
N LEU A 173 0.59 31.38 29.27
CA LEU A 173 -0.54 31.22 28.36
C LEU A 173 -1.60 30.27 28.94
N ARG A 174 -2.65 30.90 29.48
CA ARG A 174 -4.01 30.35 29.52
C ARG A 174 -4.48 30.08 28.08
N LYS A 175 -5.21 28.96 27.93
CA LYS A 175 -6.19 28.60 26.87
C LYS A 175 -6.03 29.35 25.54
N ALA A 176 -5.52 28.65 24.53
CA ALA A 176 -5.80 28.95 23.13
C ALA A 176 -6.75 27.89 22.59
N ASP A 177 -7.82 28.36 21.98
CA ASP A 177 -8.95 27.62 21.42
C ASP A 177 -8.54 26.71 20.27
N ARG A 178 -9.35 25.66 20.07
CA ARG A 178 -9.32 24.77 18.91
C ARG A 178 -9.62 25.59 17.64
N GLU A 179 -8.61 25.78 16.81
CA GLU A 179 -8.80 25.94 15.37
C GLU A 179 -8.68 24.56 14.71
N GLU A 180 -9.73 24.16 14.01
CA GLU A 180 -9.74 23.00 13.10
C GLU A 180 -8.89 23.34 11.87
N SER A 181 -7.57 23.18 11.96
CA SER A 181 -6.76 22.97 10.77
C SER A 181 -6.99 21.54 10.28
N ARG A 182 -7.38 21.38 9.02
CA ARG A 182 -7.26 20.10 8.31
C ARG A 182 -5.78 19.81 8.14
N ASP A 183 -5.14 19.34 9.20
CA ASP A 183 -3.79 18.81 9.15
C ASP A 183 -3.80 17.62 8.20
N VAL A 184 -3.15 17.79 7.05
CA VAL A 184 -2.74 16.68 6.20
C VAL A 184 -1.86 15.81 7.08
N ILE A 185 -2.41 14.69 7.55
CA ILE A 185 -1.65 13.70 8.28
C ILE A 185 -0.69 13.07 7.27
N VAL A 186 0.53 13.61 7.20
CA VAL A 186 1.65 12.98 6.52
C VAL A 186 2.01 11.73 7.30
N VAL A 187 1.33 10.62 6.99
CA VAL A 187 1.69 9.33 7.54
C VAL A 187 2.85 8.79 6.71
N ASP A 188 4.07 8.97 7.20
CA ASP A 188 5.22 8.17 6.78
C ASP A 188 4.78 6.69 6.83
N GLY A 189 5.03 5.88 5.80
CA GLY A 189 4.63 4.47 5.80
C GLY A 189 5.10 3.73 7.04
N ARG A 190 6.25 4.13 7.62
CA ARG A 190 6.72 3.65 8.93
C ARG A 190 5.86 4.12 10.09
N GLN A 191 5.36 5.36 10.08
CA GLN A 191 4.40 5.83 11.07
C GLN A 191 3.06 5.08 10.97
N LEU A 192 2.61 4.69 9.77
CA LEU A 192 1.41 3.85 9.60
C LEU A 192 1.62 2.49 10.26
N TYR A 193 2.73 1.81 9.95
CA TYR A 193 3.07 0.53 10.57
C TYR A 193 3.29 0.65 12.08
N ALA A 194 3.89 1.75 12.56
CA ALA A 194 4.07 1.99 13.99
C ALA A 194 2.73 2.21 14.71
N LYS A 195 1.84 3.01 14.12
CA LYS A 195 0.49 3.23 14.63
C LYS A 195 -0.31 1.93 14.64
N LYS A 196 -0.29 1.18 13.53
CA LYS A 196 -0.95 -0.13 13.42
C LYS A 196 -0.39 -1.15 14.40
N ALA A 197 0.94 -1.21 14.56
CA ALA A 197 1.56 -2.06 15.56
C ALA A 197 1.01 -1.73 16.94
N GLN A 198 0.90 -0.45 17.30
CA GLN A 198 0.35 -0.04 18.59
C GLN A 198 -1.14 -0.38 18.72
N GLU A 199 -1.98 -0.05 17.72
CA GLU A 199 -3.41 -0.40 17.70
C GLU A 199 -3.63 -1.92 17.90
N TYR A 200 -2.80 -2.74 17.27
CA TYR A 200 -2.86 -4.19 17.39
C TYR A 200 -2.38 -4.69 18.77
N ARG A 201 -1.37 -4.06 19.38
CA ARG A 201 -0.96 -4.39 20.76
C ARG A 201 -2.06 -4.05 21.76
N ASP A 202 -2.61 -2.85 21.66
CA ASP A 202 -3.68 -2.39 22.54
C ASP A 202 -4.90 -3.32 22.42
N SER A 203 -5.27 -3.67 21.18
CA SER A 203 -6.36 -4.60 20.91
C SER A 203 -6.08 -6.00 21.48
N ALA A 204 -4.87 -6.54 21.26
CA ALA A 204 -4.49 -7.84 21.79
C ALA A 204 -4.60 -7.88 23.32
N GLU A 205 -4.13 -6.84 24.01
CA GLU A 205 -4.26 -6.72 25.47
C GLU A 205 -5.72 -6.65 25.92
N THR A 206 -6.56 -5.87 25.25
CA THR A 206 -8.01 -5.82 25.52
C THR A 206 -8.66 -7.19 25.37
N TYR A 207 -8.38 -7.91 24.27
CA TYR A 207 -8.96 -9.23 24.01
C TYR A 207 -8.44 -10.31 24.98
N LEU A 208 -7.21 -10.20 25.45
CA LEU A 208 -6.68 -11.08 26.51
C LEU A 208 -7.42 -10.86 27.83
N LYS A 209 -7.58 -9.59 28.25
CA LYS A 209 -8.31 -9.25 29.48
C LYS A 209 -9.77 -9.69 29.42
N SER A 210 -10.39 -9.69 28.24
CA SER A 210 -11.77 -10.14 28.06
C SER A 210 -11.91 -11.66 27.82
N GLY A 211 -10.82 -12.44 27.89
CA GLY A 211 -10.84 -13.90 27.68
C GLY A 211 -11.07 -14.35 26.23
N MET A 212 -11.00 -13.44 25.26
CA MET A 212 -11.22 -13.72 23.84
C MET A 212 -9.91 -14.11 23.15
N LEU A 213 -9.37 -15.26 23.54
CA LEU A 213 -8.03 -15.71 23.17
C LEU A 213 -7.78 -15.79 21.65
N LYS A 214 -8.76 -16.26 20.87
CA LYS A 214 -8.60 -16.39 19.41
C LYS A 214 -8.32 -15.05 18.72
N SER A 215 -9.05 -14.00 19.12
CA SER A 215 -8.86 -12.65 18.59
C SER A 215 -7.56 -12.05 19.11
N ALA A 216 -7.24 -12.25 20.38
CA ALA A 216 -5.98 -11.81 20.97
C ALA A 216 -4.76 -12.35 20.21
N VAL A 217 -4.76 -13.64 19.85
CA VAL A 217 -3.66 -14.25 19.09
C VAL A 217 -3.50 -13.59 17.73
N ILE A 218 -4.61 -13.35 17.01
CA ILE A 218 -4.57 -12.68 15.70
C ILE A 218 -3.96 -11.29 15.85
N PHE A 219 -4.47 -10.46 16.76
CA PHE A 219 -3.94 -9.11 16.95
C PHE A 219 -2.48 -9.08 17.43
N ALA A 220 -2.09 -10.02 18.29
CA ALA A 220 -0.69 -10.14 18.70
C ALA A 220 0.23 -10.51 17.50
N CYS A 221 -0.21 -11.42 16.65
CA CYS A 221 0.48 -11.77 15.41
C CYS A 221 0.62 -10.57 14.48
N MET A 222 -0.48 -9.82 14.28
CA MET A 222 -0.52 -8.62 13.44
C MET A 222 0.41 -7.51 13.92
N ALA A 223 0.49 -7.29 15.24
CA ALA A 223 1.46 -6.36 15.82
C ALA A 223 2.90 -6.79 15.52
N ALA A 224 3.20 -8.08 15.65
CA ALA A 224 4.54 -8.60 15.41
C ALA A 224 4.96 -8.49 13.93
N VAL A 225 4.06 -8.83 12.99
CA VAL A 225 4.36 -8.65 11.57
C VAL A 225 4.42 -7.16 11.16
N ALA A 226 3.74 -6.26 11.87
CA ALA A 226 3.95 -4.83 11.69
C ALA A 226 5.37 -4.39 12.13
N ASP A 227 5.89 -4.90 13.24
CA ASP A 227 7.28 -4.67 13.66
C ASP A 227 8.30 -5.24 12.67
N LEU A 228 7.99 -6.38 12.06
CA LEU A 228 8.80 -6.95 10.98
C LEU A 228 8.94 -5.96 9.81
N MET A 229 7.83 -5.33 9.40
CA MET A 229 7.82 -4.33 8.32
C MET A 229 8.57 -3.04 8.69
N LEU A 230 8.67 -2.72 9.98
CA LEU A 230 9.50 -1.63 10.49
C LEU A 230 10.99 -1.96 10.55
N GLY A 231 11.38 -3.17 10.11
CA GLY A 231 12.77 -3.65 10.22
C GLY A 231 13.17 -4.03 11.64
N LYS A 232 12.19 -4.35 12.50
CA LYS A 232 12.39 -4.67 13.92
C LYS A 232 11.95 -6.11 14.25
N PRO A 233 12.46 -7.15 13.56
CA PRO A 233 12.04 -8.53 13.78
C PRO A 233 12.25 -9.00 15.22
N THR A 234 13.34 -8.58 15.87
CA THR A 234 13.64 -8.94 17.25
C THR A 234 12.60 -8.39 18.23
N GLN A 235 12.06 -7.19 17.98
CA GLN A 235 11.01 -6.59 18.81
C GLN A 235 9.69 -7.34 18.62
N GLY A 236 9.32 -7.66 17.37
CA GLY A 236 8.12 -8.45 17.07
C GLY A 236 8.13 -9.84 17.71
N MET A 237 9.25 -10.57 17.62
CA MET A 237 9.39 -11.88 18.26
C MET A 237 9.39 -11.79 19.78
N SER A 238 10.07 -10.79 20.37
CA SER A 238 10.10 -10.58 21.82
C SER A 238 8.70 -10.25 22.34
N TYR A 239 7.94 -9.45 21.60
CA TYR A 239 6.55 -9.14 21.91
C TYR A 239 5.67 -10.40 21.90
N LEU A 240 5.75 -11.23 20.85
CA LEU A 240 5.00 -12.49 20.80
C LEU A 240 5.35 -13.42 21.97
N ALA A 241 6.64 -13.58 22.27
CA ALA A 241 7.09 -14.40 23.38
C ALA A 241 6.54 -13.89 24.73
N LYS A 242 6.56 -12.57 24.93
CA LYS A 242 5.98 -11.93 26.11
C LYS A 242 4.49 -12.18 26.21
N VAL A 243 3.73 -11.93 25.14
CA VAL A 243 2.26 -12.12 25.14
C VAL A 243 1.88 -13.57 25.43
N VAL A 244 2.61 -14.53 24.84
CA VAL A 244 2.41 -15.96 25.11
C VAL A 244 2.67 -16.28 26.58
N ALA A 245 3.77 -15.79 27.15
CA ALA A 245 4.12 -16.01 28.55
C ALA A 245 3.10 -15.38 29.51
N ASP A 246 2.72 -14.12 29.26
CA ASP A 246 1.79 -13.35 30.10
C ASP A 246 0.36 -13.91 30.02
N SER A 247 -0.01 -14.56 28.91
CA SER A 247 -1.35 -15.15 28.74
C SER A 247 -1.59 -16.43 29.55
N GLY A 248 -0.53 -17.16 29.93
CA GLY A 248 -0.63 -18.49 30.54
C GLY A 248 -1.19 -19.59 29.63
N GLU A 249 -1.42 -19.31 28.34
CA GLU A 249 -2.16 -20.17 27.39
C GLU A 249 -1.27 -20.59 26.20
N SER A 250 -0.02 -20.98 26.49
CA SER A 250 1.01 -21.22 25.47
C SER A 250 0.62 -22.24 24.41
N ASP A 251 -0.02 -23.34 24.82
CA ASP A 251 -0.43 -24.40 23.90
C ASP A 251 -1.47 -23.89 22.89
N LYS A 252 -2.46 -23.12 23.37
CA LYS A 252 -3.51 -22.52 22.51
C LYS A 252 -2.96 -21.47 21.55
N PHE A 253 -1.92 -20.73 21.94
CA PHE A 253 -1.20 -19.84 21.03
C PHE A 253 -0.46 -20.65 19.96
N ASN A 254 0.26 -21.69 20.36
CA ASN A 254 1.08 -22.50 19.46
C ASN A 254 0.25 -23.26 18.41
N ASP A 255 -0.97 -23.65 18.76
CA ASP A 255 -1.92 -24.35 17.87
C ASP A 255 -2.69 -23.40 16.95
N ASN A 256 -2.62 -22.08 17.17
CA ASN A 256 -3.37 -21.12 16.38
C ASN A 256 -2.77 -20.96 14.96
N PRO A 257 -3.58 -21.07 13.89
CA PRO A 257 -3.11 -20.93 12.51
C PRO A 257 -2.38 -19.62 12.23
N CYS A 258 -2.81 -18.50 12.84
CA CYS A 258 -2.17 -17.20 12.65
C CYS A 258 -0.78 -17.14 13.31
N PHE A 259 -0.62 -17.80 14.46
CA PHE A 259 0.65 -17.86 15.17
C PHE A 259 1.66 -18.75 14.45
N ILE A 260 1.22 -19.90 13.93
CA ILE A 260 2.03 -20.78 13.08
C ILE A 260 2.46 -20.04 11.82
N TRP A 261 1.52 -19.38 11.14
CA TRP A 261 1.81 -18.57 9.96
C TRP A 261 2.82 -17.46 10.25
N THR A 262 2.67 -16.74 11.36
CA THR A 262 3.60 -15.68 11.75
C THR A 262 5.01 -16.21 11.96
N LYS A 263 5.17 -17.36 12.63
CA LYS A 263 6.47 -18.04 12.80
C LYS A 263 7.12 -18.35 11.45
N LEU A 264 6.34 -18.84 10.47
CA LEU A 264 6.83 -19.13 9.12
C LEU A 264 7.25 -17.86 8.37
N VAL A 265 6.48 -16.77 8.46
CA VAL A 265 6.83 -15.47 7.85
C VAL A 265 8.13 -14.92 8.43
N PHE A 266 8.29 -14.96 9.76
CA PHE A 266 9.52 -14.54 10.43
C PHE A 266 10.70 -15.43 10.06
N LYS A 267 10.51 -16.76 9.99
CA LYS A 267 11.55 -17.70 9.56
C LYS A 267 11.99 -17.39 8.13
N GLY A 268 11.03 -17.20 7.21
CA GLY A 268 11.29 -16.80 5.83
C GLY A 268 12.09 -15.51 5.76
N TYR A 269 11.71 -14.47 6.50
CA TYR A 269 12.40 -13.19 6.49
C TYR A 269 13.82 -13.25 7.09
N VAL A 270 13.95 -13.80 8.30
CA VAL A 270 15.21 -13.78 9.06
C VAL A 270 16.22 -14.77 8.50
N SER A 271 15.77 -15.98 8.12
CA SER A 271 16.65 -17.06 7.65
C SER A 271 16.75 -17.12 6.13
N ARG A 272 16.03 -16.25 5.40
CA ARG A 272 15.88 -16.31 3.94
C ARG A 272 15.38 -17.69 3.44
N ASP A 273 14.51 -18.32 4.23
CA ASP A 273 13.97 -19.65 3.94
C ASP A 273 12.77 -19.56 2.99
N ILE A 274 13.00 -19.87 1.70
CA ILE A 274 11.97 -19.86 0.65
C ILE A 274 10.90 -20.94 0.91
N SER A 275 11.28 -22.09 1.46
CA SER A 275 10.31 -23.16 1.75
C SER A 275 9.33 -22.72 2.85
N ALA A 276 9.82 -21.98 3.85
CA ALA A 276 8.98 -21.47 4.94
C ALA A 276 7.94 -20.45 4.44
N ILE A 277 8.31 -19.57 3.51
CA ILE A 277 7.36 -18.56 3.00
C ILE A 277 6.32 -19.17 2.05
N GLU A 278 6.66 -20.21 1.29
CA GLU A 278 5.71 -20.97 0.47
C GLU A 278 4.71 -21.75 1.34
N GLU A 279 5.20 -22.35 2.44
CA GLU A 279 4.31 -22.94 3.44
C GLU A 279 3.42 -21.87 4.09
N ALA A 280 3.95 -20.67 4.38
CA ALA A 280 3.16 -19.56 4.90
C ALA A 280 2.02 -19.15 3.96
N LYS A 281 2.26 -19.08 2.64
CA LYS A 281 1.19 -18.82 1.64
C LYS A 281 0.06 -19.84 1.72
N THR A 282 0.42 -21.12 1.88
CA THR A 282 -0.56 -22.21 2.01
C THR A 282 -1.36 -22.08 3.32
N LYS A 283 -0.67 -21.82 4.44
CA LYS A 283 -1.28 -21.70 5.77
C LYS A 283 -2.12 -20.43 5.92
N PHE A 284 -1.82 -19.37 5.17
CA PHE A 284 -2.55 -18.10 5.21
C PHE A 284 -4.06 -18.28 4.97
N LEU A 285 -4.44 -19.22 4.10
CA LEU A 285 -5.84 -19.52 3.77
C LEU A 285 -6.62 -20.16 4.92
N SER A 286 -5.92 -20.79 5.87
CA SER A 286 -6.53 -21.46 7.02
C SER A 286 -6.81 -20.53 8.20
N ILE A 287 -6.39 -19.26 8.13
CA ILE A 287 -6.55 -18.29 9.21
C ILE A 287 -7.99 -17.75 9.20
N PRO A 288 -8.72 -17.82 10.33
CA PRO A 288 -10.08 -17.29 10.43
C PRO A 288 -10.04 -15.78 10.64
N TRP A 289 -9.85 -15.02 9.56
CA TRP A 289 -9.80 -13.56 9.59
C TRP A 289 -11.14 -12.95 10.01
N GLY A 290 -11.14 -12.23 11.13
CA GLY A 290 -12.32 -11.49 11.61
C GLY A 290 -12.59 -10.21 10.81
N PHE A 291 -11.54 -9.60 10.26
CA PHE A 291 -11.63 -8.36 9.49
C PHE A 291 -10.92 -8.49 8.15
N LYS A 292 -11.53 -7.92 7.11
CA LYS A 292 -10.97 -7.93 5.75
C LYS A 292 -9.64 -7.15 5.68
N ASP A 293 -9.55 -6.04 6.41
CA ASP A 293 -8.38 -5.18 6.38
C ASP A 293 -7.15 -5.86 7.01
N ASP A 294 -7.35 -6.63 8.08
CA ASP A 294 -6.28 -7.42 8.71
C ASP A 294 -5.79 -8.52 7.78
N LYS A 295 -6.70 -9.19 7.06
CA LYS A 295 -6.35 -10.16 6.02
C LYS A 295 -5.48 -9.53 4.94
N GLU A 296 -5.89 -8.38 4.40
CA GLU A 296 -5.14 -7.69 3.34
C GLU A 296 -3.78 -7.18 3.84
N PHE A 297 -3.71 -6.68 5.08
CA PHE A 297 -2.45 -6.29 5.70
C PHE A 297 -1.49 -7.48 5.80
N ALA A 298 -1.94 -8.59 6.35
CA ALA A 298 -1.14 -9.81 6.51
C ALA A 298 -0.66 -10.36 5.15
N ARG A 299 -1.53 -10.34 4.13
CA ARG A 299 -1.17 -10.70 2.75
C ARG A 299 -0.06 -9.81 2.21
N ARG A 300 -0.19 -8.48 2.35
CA ARG A 300 0.82 -7.51 1.89
C ARG A 300 2.18 -7.73 2.58
N VAL A 301 2.19 -8.03 3.88
CA VAL A 301 3.43 -8.36 4.59
C VAL A 301 4.07 -9.61 4.02
N MET A 302 3.29 -10.69 3.85
CA MET A 302 3.79 -11.95 3.29
C MET A 302 4.35 -11.78 1.88
N ASP A 303 3.64 -11.07 1.01
CA ASP A 303 4.09 -10.78 -0.36
C ASP A 303 5.38 -9.94 -0.35
N SER A 304 5.50 -8.97 0.56
CA SER A 304 6.71 -8.17 0.72
C SER A 304 7.91 -8.99 1.21
N VAL A 305 7.70 -9.90 2.16
CA VAL A 305 8.75 -10.82 2.63
C VAL A 305 9.18 -11.75 1.49
N TYR A 306 8.23 -12.30 0.73
CA TYR A 306 8.51 -13.17 -0.41
C TYR A 306 9.40 -12.51 -1.46
N ARG A 307 9.07 -11.27 -1.88
CA ARG A 307 9.90 -10.52 -2.84
C ARG A 307 11.32 -10.32 -2.33
N ARG A 308 11.48 -9.88 -1.07
CA ARG A 308 12.81 -9.63 -0.47
C ARG A 308 13.74 -10.84 -0.36
N ILE A 309 13.21 -12.06 -0.46
CA ILE A 309 14.02 -13.29 -0.37
C ILE A 309 14.17 -14.00 -1.71
N THR A 310 13.44 -13.56 -2.75
CA THR A 310 13.50 -14.12 -4.11
C THR A 310 14.16 -13.16 -5.11
N GLU A 311 14.17 -11.85 -4.82
CA GLU A 311 14.90 -10.79 -5.53
C GLU A 311 16.18 -10.39 -4.77
#